data_AF-A0AB39HHM2-F1
#
_entry.id   AF-A0AB39HHM2-F1
#
_cell.length_a   1.000
_cell.length_b   1.000
_cell.length_c   1.000
_cell.angle_alpha   90.00
_cell.angle_beta   90.00
_cell.angle_gamma   90.00
#
_symmetry.space_group_name_H-M   'P 1'
#
loop_
_entity.id
_entity.type
_entity.pdbx_description
1 polymer ?
#
loop_
_entity_poly.entity_id
_entity_poly.type
_entity_poly.pdbx_seq_one_letter_code
_entity_poly.pdbx_strand_id
1 'polypeptide(L)'
;MQNNTIEPFAQSVRFKAIVLILFFIPPYSQLPYETIETTEVIGHIMSQPLITNINFFLPIAKLLLLFAAAIIFVNPRRFTRLFLGYYSFILIIVGVFQNMSFTEEYGFVWLIGNTIIILIAATACMYDVIKQKTVFNRDSFEIKRLWVLAPMLLAILMPYAVNEQNIAVPSFELSMLMNEAGVTYYMITPVIIGVMLLFSKDMHIPTLSIVSFTGLVIGIMNILTWCGFQTPNWWMGVLHLPLVILSFYGLILCRIRQ
;
A
#
# COMPACT_ATOMS: atom_id res chain seq x y z
N MET A 1 -36.10 -0.60 0.46
CA MET A 1 -35.41 -0.49 1.75
C MET A 1 -34.75 -1.84 2.03
N GLN A 2 -33.43 -1.98 1.79
CA GLN A 2 -32.73 -3.24 2.08
C GLN A 2 -31.24 -2.99 2.30
N ASN A 3 -30.82 -3.21 3.56
CA ASN A 3 -29.49 -3.52 4.11
C ASN A 3 -28.28 -2.61 3.84
N ASN A 4 -28.13 -1.58 4.71
CA ASN A 4 -26.87 -0.88 5.02
C ASN A 4 -26.05 -1.61 6.12
N THR A 5 -25.94 -2.95 6.09
CA THR A 5 -25.25 -3.68 7.17
C THR A 5 -23.72 -3.72 7.02
N ILE A 6 -23.19 -3.52 5.81
CA ILE A 6 -21.74 -3.59 5.53
C ILE A 6 -21.02 -2.29 5.92
N GLU A 7 -21.64 -1.13 5.71
CA GLU A 7 -21.06 0.19 5.98
C GLU A 7 -20.67 0.41 7.46
N PRO A 8 -21.49 0.05 8.48
CA PRO A 8 -21.08 0.14 9.88
C PRO A 8 -20.07 -0.95 10.27
N PHE A 9 -20.06 -2.10 9.58
CA PHE A 9 -19.16 -3.21 9.91
C PHE A 9 -17.70 -2.91 9.53
N ALA A 10 -17.47 -2.41 8.31
CA ALA A 10 -16.13 -2.09 7.80
C ALA A 10 -15.38 -1.04 8.66
N GLN A 11 -16.12 -0.18 9.36
CA GLN A 11 -15.56 0.84 10.24
C GLN A 11 -15.49 0.38 11.71
N SER A 12 -16.14 -0.74 12.03
CA SER A 12 -16.22 -1.26 13.39
C SER A 12 -14.85 -1.69 13.93
N VAL A 13 -14.69 -1.57 15.24
CA VAL A 13 -13.49 -2.09 15.95
C VAL A 13 -13.33 -3.60 15.72
N ARG A 14 -14.45 -4.34 15.59
CA ARG A 14 -14.45 -5.77 15.34
C ARG A 14 -13.80 -6.12 14.00
N PHE A 15 -14.16 -5.41 12.92
CA PHE A 15 -13.53 -5.62 11.62
C PHE A 15 -12.03 -5.32 11.66
N LYS A 16 -11.62 -4.22 12.29
CA LYS A 16 -10.20 -3.87 12.44
C LYS A 16 -9.42 -4.92 13.25
N ALA A 17 -10.03 -5.46 14.31
CA ALA A 17 -9.45 -6.56 15.07
C ALA A 17 -9.29 -7.83 14.23
N ILE A 18 -10.28 -8.17 13.40
CA ILE A 18 -10.19 -9.32 12.48
C ILE A 18 -9.04 -9.12 11.48
N VAL A 19 -8.96 -7.95 10.83
CA VAL A 19 -7.86 -7.65 9.90
C VAL A 19 -6.50 -7.73 10.59
N LEU A 20 -6.39 -7.26 11.82
CA LEU A 20 -5.16 -7.37 12.61
C LEU A 20 -4.80 -8.83 12.92
N ILE A 21 -5.78 -9.67 13.29
CA ILE A 21 -5.55 -11.10 13.53
C ILE A 21 -5.09 -11.80 12.24
N LEU A 22 -5.72 -11.48 11.10
CA LEU A 22 -5.37 -12.04 9.80
C LEU A 22 -3.94 -11.64 9.37
N PHE A 23 -3.50 -10.43 9.72
CA PHE A 23 -2.14 -9.99 9.42
C PHE A 23 -1.07 -10.86 10.11
N PHE A 24 -1.32 -11.31 11.34
CA PHE A 24 -0.38 -12.14 12.11
C PHE A 24 -0.43 -13.64 11.76
N ILE A 25 -1.11 -14.02 10.68
CA ILE A 25 -1.00 -15.39 10.15
C ILE A 25 0.46 -15.63 9.75
N PRO A 26 1.11 -16.70 10.26
CA PRO A 26 2.51 -16.98 9.96
C PRO A 26 2.70 -17.19 8.45
N PRO A 27 3.90 -16.88 7.93
CA PRO A 27 4.17 -17.14 6.53
C PRO A 27 4.24 -18.64 6.27
N TYR A 28 3.93 -19.03 5.04
CA TYR A 28 4.15 -20.38 4.56
C TYR A 28 5.56 -20.47 3.97
N SER A 29 6.32 -21.48 4.35
CA SER A 29 7.60 -21.83 3.74
C SER A 29 7.58 -23.28 3.28
N GLN A 30 8.29 -23.58 2.19
CA GLN A 30 8.44 -24.93 1.69
C GLN A 30 9.37 -25.74 2.61
N LEU A 31 10.44 -25.12 3.12
CA LEU A 31 11.34 -25.73 4.09
C LEU A 31 10.98 -25.26 5.52
N PRO A 32 11.04 -26.16 6.51
CA PRO A 32 10.75 -25.79 7.90
C PRO A 32 11.83 -24.86 8.44
N TYR A 33 11.43 -23.91 9.27
CA TYR A 33 12.31 -22.96 9.95
C TYR A 33 11.80 -22.74 11.38
N GLU A 34 12.66 -22.24 12.28
CA GLU A 34 12.25 -21.99 13.66
C GLU A 34 11.46 -20.68 13.75
N THR A 35 10.42 -20.62 14.59
CA THR A 35 9.58 -19.42 14.70
C THR A 35 10.35 -18.14 15.04
N ILE A 36 11.52 -18.26 15.66
CA ILE A 36 12.42 -17.14 15.97
C ILE A 36 13.03 -16.50 14.72
N GLU A 37 13.18 -17.25 13.63
CA GLU A 37 13.74 -16.83 12.35
C GLU A 37 12.70 -16.14 11.45
N THR A 38 11.43 -16.03 11.89
CA THR A 38 10.34 -15.45 11.08
C THR A 38 10.68 -14.05 10.53
N THR A 39 11.36 -13.21 11.31
CA THR A 39 11.76 -11.86 10.88
C THR A 39 12.80 -11.89 9.76
N GLU A 40 13.71 -12.87 9.79
CA GLU A 40 14.72 -13.09 8.76
C GLU A 40 14.08 -13.63 7.49
N VAL A 41 13.20 -14.62 7.61
CA VAL A 41 12.37 -15.15 6.51
C VAL A 41 11.61 -14.03 5.80
N ILE A 42 10.96 -13.12 6.55
CA ILE A 42 10.29 -11.95 5.98
C ILE A 42 11.29 -11.05 5.23
N GLY A 43 12.47 -10.83 5.80
CA GLY A 43 13.56 -10.07 5.17
C GLY A 43 13.97 -10.62 3.81
N HIS A 44 14.17 -11.94 3.70
CA HIS A 44 14.51 -12.60 2.43
C HIS A 44 13.42 -12.46 1.37
N ILE A 45 12.15 -12.50 1.75
CA ILE A 45 11.05 -12.31 0.79
C ILE A 45 11.04 -10.86 0.27
N MET A 46 11.28 -9.89 1.16
CA MET A 46 11.26 -8.48 0.81
C MET A 46 12.46 -8.06 -0.04
N SER A 47 13.57 -8.79 -0.04
CA SER A 47 14.76 -8.48 -0.84
C SER A 47 14.63 -8.91 -2.31
N GLN A 48 13.91 -10.02 -2.59
CA GLN A 48 13.70 -10.55 -3.94
C GLN A 48 12.26 -11.07 -4.13
N PRO A 49 11.24 -10.20 -4.05
CA PRO A 49 9.85 -10.62 -4.26
C PRO A 49 9.61 -11.00 -5.73
N LEU A 50 8.69 -11.92 -6.00
CA LEU A 50 8.39 -12.36 -7.38
C LEU A 50 7.98 -11.22 -8.30
N ILE A 51 7.37 -10.16 -7.76
CA ILE A 51 6.92 -9.01 -8.53
C ILE A 51 8.07 -8.19 -9.13
N THR A 52 9.27 -8.26 -8.57
CA THR A 52 10.45 -7.53 -9.08
C THR A 52 11.24 -8.33 -10.11
N ASN A 53 10.91 -9.60 -10.35
CA ASN A 53 11.63 -10.44 -11.32
C ASN A 53 11.50 -9.97 -12.78
N ILE A 54 10.53 -9.10 -13.08
CA ILE A 54 10.28 -8.58 -14.43
C ILE A 54 10.69 -7.09 -14.48
N ASN A 55 12.00 -6.83 -14.55
CA ASN A 55 12.57 -5.47 -14.51
C ASN A 55 11.95 -4.49 -15.52
N PHE A 56 11.58 -4.94 -16.72
CA PHE A 56 10.97 -4.09 -17.74
C PHE A 56 9.59 -3.55 -17.33
N PHE A 57 8.87 -4.26 -16.45
CA PHE A 57 7.55 -3.85 -15.99
C PHE A 57 7.60 -2.74 -14.94
N LEU A 58 8.70 -2.61 -14.17
CA LEU A 58 8.84 -1.65 -13.08
C LEU A 58 8.60 -0.19 -13.51
N PRO A 59 9.29 0.35 -14.54
CA PRO A 59 9.05 1.73 -14.98
C PRO A 59 7.63 1.92 -15.53
N ILE A 60 7.08 0.89 -16.19
CA ILE A 60 5.71 0.94 -16.75
C ILE A 60 4.69 1.04 -15.62
N ALA A 61 4.81 0.20 -14.58
CA ALA A 61 3.93 0.23 -13.43
C ALA A 61 4.01 1.58 -12.69
N LYS A 62 5.21 2.16 -12.59
CA LYS A 62 5.43 3.49 -12.01
C LYS A 62 4.76 4.60 -12.83
N LEU A 63 4.86 4.55 -14.16
CA LEU A 63 4.17 5.47 -15.05
C LEU A 63 2.64 5.30 -14.97
N LEU A 64 2.15 4.07 -14.85
CA LEU A 64 0.71 3.79 -14.65
C LEU A 64 0.20 4.35 -13.32
N LEU A 65 0.97 4.23 -12.24
CA LEU A 65 0.65 4.84 -10.95
C LEU A 65 0.56 6.36 -11.05
N LEU A 66 1.57 6.99 -11.68
CA LEU A 66 1.58 8.43 -11.90
C LEU A 66 0.39 8.87 -12.77
N PHE A 67 0.11 8.14 -13.84
CA PHE A 67 -1.02 8.41 -14.72
C PHE A 67 -2.35 8.29 -13.98
N ALA A 68 -2.55 7.22 -13.20
CA ALA A 68 -3.76 7.02 -12.41
C ALA A 68 -3.97 8.15 -11.40
N ALA A 69 -2.91 8.62 -10.74
CA ALA A 69 -2.97 9.75 -9.81
C ALA A 69 -3.24 11.08 -10.53
N ALA A 70 -2.56 11.34 -11.66
CA ALA A 70 -2.63 12.61 -12.39
C ALA A 70 -3.95 12.78 -13.16
N ILE A 71 -4.51 11.71 -13.73
CA ILE A 71 -5.69 11.81 -14.60
C ILE A 71 -6.95 12.29 -13.86
N ILE A 72 -7.02 12.07 -12.55
CA ILE A 72 -8.09 12.59 -11.69
C ILE A 72 -8.18 14.11 -11.78
N PHE A 73 -7.06 14.84 -11.86
CA PHE A 73 -7.07 16.30 -11.90
C PHE A 73 -7.65 16.88 -13.21
N VAL A 74 -7.66 16.11 -14.30
CA VAL A 74 -8.26 16.54 -15.57
C VAL A 74 -9.78 16.54 -15.47
N ASN A 75 -10.35 15.42 -15.04
CA ASN A 75 -11.80 15.26 -14.87
C ASN A 75 -12.09 14.26 -13.74
N PRO A 76 -12.18 14.73 -12.48
CA PRO A 76 -12.29 13.86 -11.31
C PRO A 76 -13.48 12.89 -11.43
N ARG A 77 -14.63 13.40 -11.88
CA ARG A 77 -15.87 12.62 -12.00
C ARG A 77 -15.77 11.49 -13.01
N ARG A 78 -15.21 11.77 -14.20
CA ARG A 78 -15.04 10.76 -15.26
C ARG A 78 -14.04 9.69 -14.85
N PHE A 79 -12.95 10.09 -14.21
CA PHE A 79 -11.79 9.23 -13.98
C PHE A 79 -11.75 8.57 -12.59
N THR A 80 -12.66 8.90 -11.67
CA THR A 80 -12.75 8.25 -10.34
C THR A 80 -12.77 6.72 -10.46
N ARG A 81 -13.56 6.17 -11.40
CA ARG A 81 -13.66 4.72 -11.61
C ARG A 81 -12.38 4.11 -12.17
N LEU A 82 -11.71 4.81 -13.08
CA LEU A 82 -10.44 4.35 -13.63
C LEU A 82 -9.36 4.32 -12.55
N PHE A 83 -9.29 5.35 -11.72
CA PHE A 83 -8.38 5.44 -10.59
C PHE A 83 -8.59 4.33 -9.55
N LEU A 84 -9.82 4.15 -9.07
CA LEU A 84 -10.12 3.09 -8.10
C LEU A 84 -10.02 1.69 -8.71
N GLY A 85 -10.40 1.55 -9.99
CA GLY A 85 -10.27 0.29 -10.74
C GLY A 85 -8.82 -0.11 -10.94
N TYR A 86 -7.96 0.84 -11.32
CA TYR A 86 -6.51 0.66 -11.37
C TYR A 86 -5.98 0.19 -10.02
N TYR A 87 -6.34 0.90 -8.95
CA TYR A 87 -5.86 0.56 -7.61
C TYR A 87 -6.30 -0.84 -7.17
N SER A 88 -7.59 -1.17 -7.34
CA SER A 88 -8.11 -2.49 -7.02
C SER A 88 -7.40 -3.60 -7.80
N PHE A 89 -7.17 -3.39 -9.11
CA PHE A 89 -6.49 -4.36 -9.97
C PHE A 89 -5.03 -4.54 -9.58
N ILE A 90 -4.27 -3.45 -9.40
CA ILE A 90 -2.85 -3.55 -9.03
C ILE A 90 -2.68 -4.18 -7.64
N LEU A 91 -3.60 -3.92 -6.69
CA LEU A 91 -3.57 -4.58 -5.39
C LEU A 91 -3.75 -6.10 -5.45
N ILE A 92 -4.48 -6.64 -6.43
CA ILE A 92 -4.58 -8.11 -6.60
C ILE A 92 -3.23 -8.69 -6.99
N ILE A 93 -2.56 -8.05 -7.96
CA ILE A 93 -1.24 -8.47 -8.45
C ILE A 93 -0.22 -8.34 -7.31
N VAL A 94 -0.12 -7.15 -6.71
CA VAL A 94 0.84 -6.83 -5.64
C VAL A 94 0.57 -7.66 -4.40
N GLY A 95 -0.70 -7.85 -4.02
CA GLY A 95 -1.09 -8.66 -2.87
C GLY A 95 -0.59 -10.09 -2.95
N VAL A 96 -0.51 -10.66 -4.15
CA VAL A 96 0.00 -12.02 -4.39
C VAL A 96 1.52 -11.99 -4.61
N PHE A 97 2.00 -11.34 -5.66
CA PHE A 97 3.37 -11.47 -6.13
C PHE A 97 4.41 -10.72 -5.31
N GLN A 98 4.04 -9.63 -4.61
CA GLN A 98 4.98 -8.95 -3.71
C GLN A 98 5.24 -9.77 -2.43
N ASN A 99 4.31 -10.65 -2.07
CA ASN A 99 4.35 -11.41 -0.83
C ASN A 99 4.89 -12.83 -1.02
N MET A 100 5.37 -13.16 -2.22
CA MET A 100 5.96 -14.45 -2.56
C MET A 100 7.42 -14.27 -2.98
N SER A 101 8.28 -15.23 -2.66
CA SER A 101 9.67 -15.28 -3.14
C SER A 101 10.17 -16.72 -3.16
N PHE A 102 11.19 -16.98 -3.99
CA PHE A 102 12.02 -18.19 -3.91
C PHE A 102 13.34 -17.82 -3.25
N THR A 103 13.62 -18.42 -2.10
CA THR A 103 14.84 -18.19 -1.33
C THR A 103 15.70 -19.44 -1.33
N GLU A 104 17.02 -19.27 -1.21
CA GLU A 104 17.96 -20.40 -1.17
C GLU A 104 17.78 -21.23 0.11
N GLU A 105 17.49 -20.57 1.23
CA GLU A 105 17.42 -21.20 2.56
C GLU A 105 16.06 -21.81 2.89
N TYR A 106 14.96 -21.21 2.40
CA TYR A 106 13.60 -21.59 2.80
C TYR A 106 12.73 -22.10 1.63
N GLY A 107 13.29 -22.14 0.42
CA GLY A 107 12.58 -22.53 -0.80
C GLY A 107 11.51 -21.51 -1.18
N PHE A 108 10.32 -21.97 -1.59
CA PHE A 108 9.19 -21.07 -1.81
C PHE A 108 8.65 -20.55 -0.48
N VAL A 109 8.51 -19.23 -0.35
CA VAL A 109 7.96 -18.59 0.84
C VAL A 109 6.84 -17.61 0.47
N TRP A 110 5.79 -17.55 1.29
CA TRP A 110 4.61 -16.73 1.08
C TRP A 110 4.11 -16.07 2.37
N LEU A 111 4.08 -14.74 2.40
CA LEU A 111 3.47 -13.93 3.46
C LEU A 111 1.93 -13.92 3.35
N ILE A 112 1.30 -15.02 3.77
CA ILE A 112 -0.16 -15.23 3.69
C ILE A 112 -0.93 -14.10 4.37
N GLY A 113 -0.52 -13.69 5.58
CA GLY A 113 -1.21 -12.63 6.33
C GLY A 113 -1.28 -11.30 5.56
N ASN A 114 -0.14 -10.87 5.00
CA ASN A 114 -0.08 -9.67 4.15
C ASN A 114 -0.99 -9.80 2.91
N THR A 115 -0.91 -10.95 2.21
CA THR A 115 -1.73 -11.19 1.03
C THR A 115 -3.21 -11.06 1.35
N ILE A 116 -3.68 -11.69 2.43
CA ILE A 116 -5.09 -11.65 2.82
C ILE A 116 -5.56 -10.21 3.05
N ILE A 117 -4.83 -9.43 3.86
CA ILE A 117 -5.28 -8.07 4.19
C ILE A 117 -5.21 -7.12 2.99
N ILE A 118 -4.23 -7.29 2.10
CA ILE A 118 -4.15 -6.52 0.85
C ILE A 118 -5.32 -6.88 -0.07
N LEU A 119 -5.68 -8.16 -0.18
CA LEU A 119 -6.83 -8.60 -0.98
C LEU A 119 -8.17 -8.13 -0.39
N ILE A 120 -8.28 -7.99 0.94
CA ILE A 120 -9.44 -7.35 1.58
C ILE A 120 -9.55 -5.89 1.13
N ALA A 121 -8.45 -5.13 1.13
CA ALA A 121 -8.42 -3.76 0.63
C ALA A 121 -8.77 -3.69 -0.88
N ALA A 122 -8.21 -4.61 -1.68
CA ALA A 122 -8.50 -4.72 -3.11
C ALA A 122 -10.00 -4.95 -3.37
N THR A 123 -10.62 -5.85 -2.60
CA THR A 123 -12.05 -6.19 -2.69
C THR A 123 -12.92 -5.03 -2.26
N ALA A 124 -12.55 -4.29 -1.21
CA ALA A 124 -13.26 -3.10 -0.79
C ALA A 124 -13.26 -2.01 -1.88
N CYS A 125 -12.11 -1.78 -2.53
CA CYS A 125 -12.00 -0.89 -3.67
C CYS A 125 -12.80 -1.39 -4.88
N MET A 126 -12.78 -2.70 -5.17
CA MET A 126 -13.58 -3.28 -6.25
C MET A 126 -15.07 -3.09 -6.02
N TYR A 127 -15.52 -3.32 -4.80
CA TYR A 127 -16.91 -3.10 -4.40
C TYR A 127 -17.31 -1.63 -4.60
N ASP A 128 -16.47 -0.69 -4.20
CA ASP A 128 -16.68 0.74 -4.43
C ASP A 128 -16.80 1.08 -5.93
N VAL A 129 -15.91 0.54 -6.76
CA VAL A 129 -15.95 0.71 -8.22
C VAL A 129 -17.26 0.19 -8.82
N ILE A 130 -17.68 -1.01 -8.45
CA ILE A 130 -18.90 -1.65 -8.97
C ILE A 130 -20.16 -0.90 -8.52
N LYS A 131 -20.20 -0.49 -7.25
CA LYS A 131 -21.35 0.20 -6.66
C LYS A 131 -21.34 1.72 -6.86
N GLN A 132 -20.26 2.25 -7.44
CA GLN A 132 -20.07 3.68 -7.71
C GLN A 132 -20.30 4.55 -6.45
N LYS A 133 -19.76 4.11 -5.31
CA LYS A 133 -19.98 4.78 -4.02
C LYS A 133 -19.14 6.06 -3.92
N THR A 134 -17.92 6.04 -4.44
CA THR A 134 -17.02 7.19 -4.53
C THR A 134 -17.15 7.85 -5.90
N VAL A 135 -17.40 9.16 -5.93
CA VAL A 135 -17.46 9.98 -7.15
C VAL A 135 -16.83 11.33 -6.89
N PHE A 136 -15.58 11.53 -7.29
CA PHE A 136 -14.89 12.80 -7.05
C PHE A 136 -15.47 13.91 -7.92
N ASN A 137 -15.76 15.07 -7.32
CA ASN A 137 -16.11 16.28 -8.04
C ASN A 137 -15.00 17.34 -7.93
N ARG A 138 -14.96 18.31 -8.84
CA ARG A 138 -13.99 19.41 -8.74
C ARG A 138 -14.16 20.22 -7.45
N ASP A 139 -15.40 20.39 -7.01
CA ASP A 139 -15.75 21.13 -5.78
C ASP A 139 -15.37 20.38 -4.50
N SER A 140 -15.07 19.08 -4.61
CA SER A 140 -14.61 18.26 -3.49
C SER A 140 -13.10 18.37 -3.23
N PHE A 141 -12.38 19.10 -4.09
CA PHE A 141 -10.94 19.31 -3.94
C PHE A 141 -10.62 20.19 -2.72
N GLU A 142 -9.77 19.67 -1.84
CA GLU A 142 -9.41 20.32 -0.58
C GLU A 142 -8.00 20.92 -0.61
N ILE A 143 -7.91 22.22 -0.91
CA ILE A 143 -6.63 22.96 -0.96
C ILE A 143 -5.85 22.87 0.36
N LYS A 144 -6.55 22.82 1.51
CA LYS A 144 -5.93 22.69 2.84
C LYS A 144 -5.14 21.38 3.00
N ARG A 145 -5.28 20.44 2.06
CA ARG A 145 -4.65 19.12 2.08
C ARG A 145 -3.56 18.98 1.03
N LEU A 146 -3.15 20.06 0.36
CA LEU A 146 -2.02 20.02 -0.57
C LEU A 146 -0.72 19.50 0.06
N TRP A 147 -0.59 19.56 1.38
CA TRP A 147 0.53 18.95 2.11
C TRP A 147 0.70 17.45 1.82
N VAL A 148 -0.36 16.72 1.44
CA VAL A 148 -0.25 15.28 1.10
C VAL A 148 0.58 15.04 -0.16
N LEU A 149 0.79 16.04 -1.01
CA LEU A 149 1.62 15.91 -2.21
C LEU A 149 3.07 15.59 -1.87
N ALA A 150 3.59 16.08 -0.75
CA ALA A 150 4.96 15.81 -0.32
C ALA A 150 5.21 14.31 -0.01
N PRO A 151 4.43 13.64 0.87
CA PRO A 151 4.57 12.20 1.08
C PRO A 151 4.21 11.38 -0.17
N MET A 152 3.26 11.82 -1.00
CA MET A 152 2.99 11.16 -2.29
C MET A 152 4.21 11.18 -3.20
N LEU A 153 4.87 12.35 -3.32
CA LEU A 153 6.06 12.49 -4.15
C LEU A 153 7.20 11.62 -3.62
N LEU A 154 7.41 11.58 -2.30
CA LEU A 154 8.41 10.71 -1.70
C LEU A 154 8.15 9.23 -2.01
N ALA A 155 6.89 8.79 -1.93
CA ALA A 155 6.51 7.42 -2.26
C ALA A 155 6.66 7.09 -3.75
N ILE A 156 6.30 8.01 -4.66
CA ILE A 156 6.52 7.82 -6.10
C ILE A 156 8.00 7.75 -6.40
N LEU A 157 8.80 8.69 -5.88
CA LEU A 157 10.22 8.73 -6.20
C LEU A 157 10.94 7.51 -5.63
N MET A 158 10.65 7.14 -4.38
CA MET A 158 11.36 6.10 -3.63
C MET A 158 12.89 6.27 -3.78
N PRO A 159 13.44 7.39 -3.29
CA PRO A 159 14.84 7.74 -3.55
C PRO A 159 15.79 6.88 -2.71
N TYR A 160 16.31 5.80 -3.27
CA TYR A 160 17.37 5.00 -2.65
C TYR A 160 18.32 4.42 -3.70
N ALA A 161 19.51 4.05 -3.24
CA ALA A 161 20.42 3.17 -3.94
C ALA A 161 20.87 2.06 -2.98
N VAL A 162 21.39 0.97 -3.53
CA VAL A 162 21.99 -0.12 -2.76
C VAL A 162 23.51 0.02 -2.89
N ASN A 163 24.22 0.10 -1.76
CA ASN A 163 25.67 0.19 -1.76
C ASN A 163 26.33 -1.19 -1.95
N GLU A 164 27.66 -1.23 -2.00
CA GLU A 164 28.44 -2.48 -2.17
C GLU A 164 28.20 -3.51 -1.05
N GLN A 165 27.69 -3.07 0.10
CA GLN A 165 27.38 -3.90 1.26
C GLN A 165 25.90 -4.38 1.27
N ASN A 166 25.16 -4.21 0.16
CA ASN A 166 23.72 -4.51 0.06
C ASN A 166 22.84 -3.72 1.04
N ILE A 167 23.27 -2.51 1.41
CA ILE A 167 22.53 -1.62 2.30
C ILE A 167 21.83 -0.53 1.50
N ALA A 168 20.54 -0.32 1.78
CA ALA A 168 19.76 0.75 1.20
C ALA A 168 20.15 2.11 1.81
N VAL A 169 20.62 3.02 0.96
CA VAL A 169 21.03 4.38 1.34
C VAL A 169 20.24 5.43 0.54
N PRO A 170 20.01 6.63 1.10
CA PRO A 170 19.37 7.72 0.36
C PRO A 170 20.18 8.09 -0.88
N SER A 171 19.55 8.04 -2.05
CA SER A 171 20.15 8.49 -3.31
C SER A 171 19.09 9.11 -4.22
N PHE A 172 19.49 10.18 -4.91
CA PHE A 172 18.65 10.91 -5.87
C PHE A 172 19.12 10.71 -7.31
N GLU A 173 19.67 9.54 -7.61
CA GLU A 173 20.10 9.17 -8.96
C GLU A 173 18.93 8.86 -9.90
N LEU A 174 19.20 8.92 -11.21
CA LEU A 174 18.22 8.63 -12.25
C LEU A 174 17.68 7.19 -12.21
N SER A 175 18.40 6.27 -11.56
CA SER A 175 17.97 4.91 -11.24
C SER A 175 16.64 4.88 -10.49
N MET A 176 16.27 5.95 -9.78
CA MET A 176 14.96 6.08 -9.14
C MET A 176 13.80 5.94 -10.12
N LEU A 177 13.97 6.23 -11.41
CA LEU A 177 12.88 6.07 -12.40
C LEU A 177 12.57 4.61 -12.72
N MET A 178 13.50 3.70 -12.41
CA MET A 178 13.42 2.27 -12.72
C MET A 178 13.10 1.41 -11.50
N ASN A 179 12.94 2.01 -10.32
CA ASN A 179 12.67 1.26 -9.09
C ASN A 179 11.22 0.72 -9.02
N GLU A 180 11.00 -0.11 -8.01
CA GLU A 180 9.81 -0.90 -7.74
C GLU A 180 8.65 -0.11 -7.10
N ALA A 181 8.73 1.22 -7.02
CA ALA A 181 7.69 2.04 -6.40
C ALA A 181 6.29 1.82 -7.03
N GLY A 182 6.24 1.51 -8.33
CA GLY A 182 5.00 1.23 -9.05
C GLY A 182 4.38 -0.15 -8.78
N VAL A 183 5.11 -1.06 -8.13
CA VAL A 183 4.68 -2.45 -7.87
C VAL A 183 4.75 -2.84 -6.39
N THR A 184 5.02 -1.89 -5.51
CA THR A 184 5.10 -2.14 -4.07
C THR A 184 3.93 -1.48 -3.35
N TYR A 185 3.20 -2.28 -2.56
CA TYR A 185 2.01 -1.85 -1.84
C TYR A 185 2.26 -0.57 -1.03
N TYR A 186 3.40 -0.52 -0.34
CA TYR A 186 3.76 0.59 0.55
C TYR A 186 4.11 1.89 -0.19
N MET A 187 4.41 1.84 -1.49
CA MET A 187 4.61 3.03 -2.32
C MET A 187 3.36 3.40 -3.13
N ILE A 188 2.62 2.41 -3.64
CA ILE A 188 1.36 2.64 -4.36
C ILE A 188 0.32 3.26 -3.42
N THR A 189 0.08 2.64 -2.27
CA THR A 189 -1.01 2.98 -1.36
C THR A 189 -0.96 4.43 -0.84
N PRO A 190 0.18 5.01 -0.39
CA PRO A 190 0.21 6.42 0.01
C PRO A 190 -0.14 7.38 -1.13
N VAL A 191 0.22 7.07 -2.39
CA VAL A 191 -0.17 7.89 -3.55
C VAL A 191 -1.68 7.88 -3.70
N ILE A 192 -2.28 6.70 -3.60
CA ILE A 192 -3.72 6.52 -3.73
C ILE A 192 -4.47 7.17 -2.58
N ILE A 193 -4.05 6.94 -1.33
CA ILE A 193 -4.61 7.61 -0.15
C ILE A 193 -4.46 9.13 -0.29
N GLY A 194 -3.34 9.63 -0.78
CA GLY A 194 -3.13 11.05 -1.00
C GLY A 194 -4.16 11.67 -1.95
N VAL A 195 -4.43 11.04 -3.10
CA VAL A 195 -5.51 11.48 -4.01
C VAL A 195 -6.88 11.39 -3.33
N MET A 196 -7.16 10.28 -2.66
CA MET A 196 -8.41 10.10 -1.89
C MET A 196 -8.61 11.21 -0.84
N LEU A 197 -7.54 11.63 -0.17
CA LEU A 197 -7.56 12.70 0.82
C LEU A 197 -7.77 14.08 0.20
N LEU A 198 -7.21 14.34 -0.98
CA LEU A 198 -7.44 15.59 -1.72
C LEU A 198 -8.91 15.75 -2.15
N PHE A 199 -9.62 14.67 -2.42
CA PHE A 199 -11.03 14.66 -2.86
C PHE A 199 -11.98 14.10 -1.80
N SER A 200 -11.63 14.18 -0.52
CA SER A 200 -12.27 13.31 0.45
C SER A 200 -13.77 13.54 0.62
N LYS A 201 -14.31 14.75 0.35
CA LYS A 201 -15.74 15.09 0.57
C LYS A 201 -16.69 14.09 -0.09
N ASP A 202 -16.35 13.57 -1.26
CA ASP A 202 -17.21 12.66 -2.02
C ASP A 202 -16.78 11.20 -1.94
N MET A 203 -15.99 10.87 -0.93
CA MET A 203 -15.38 9.57 -0.77
C MET A 203 -16.22 8.65 0.10
N HIS A 204 -16.36 7.41 -0.33
CA HIS A 204 -16.95 6.34 0.48
C HIS A 204 -16.05 6.04 1.69
N ILE A 205 -16.50 6.45 2.88
CA ILE A 205 -15.73 6.37 4.13
C ILE A 205 -15.28 4.93 4.45
N PRO A 206 -16.10 3.87 4.29
CA PRO A 206 -15.62 2.50 4.49
C PRO A 206 -14.42 2.12 3.63
N THR A 207 -14.39 2.53 2.35
CA THR A 207 -13.25 2.24 1.45
C THR A 207 -11.98 2.91 1.97
N LEU A 208 -12.06 4.20 2.33
CA LEU A 208 -10.94 4.92 2.92
C LEU A 208 -10.47 4.23 4.20
N SER A 209 -11.41 3.86 5.07
CA SER A 209 -11.09 3.27 6.38
C SER A 209 -10.36 1.92 6.24
N ILE A 210 -10.82 1.04 5.34
CA ILE A 210 -10.18 -0.27 5.10
C ILE A 210 -8.77 -0.08 4.52
N VAL A 211 -8.63 0.76 3.49
CA VAL A 211 -7.34 1.02 2.84
C VAL A 211 -6.35 1.65 3.81
N SER A 212 -6.78 2.69 4.53
CA SER A 212 -5.94 3.34 5.53
C SER A 212 -5.61 2.43 6.71
N PHE A 213 -6.53 1.58 7.17
CA PHE A 213 -6.21 0.64 8.26
C PHE A 213 -5.18 -0.41 7.83
N THR A 214 -5.39 -1.01 6.65
CA THR A 214 -4.47 -1.99 6.06
C THR A 214 -3.08 -1.36 5.83
N GLY A 215 -3.06 -0.15 5.27
CA GLY A 215 -1.85 0.66 5.08
C GLY A 215 -1.12 0.95 6.39
N LEU A 216 -1.86 1.31 7.45
CA LEU A 216 -1.26 1.60 8.75
C LEU A 216 -0.60 0.37 9.37
N VAL A 217 -1.28 -0.79 9.36
CA VAL A 217 -0.74 -2.04 9.91
C VAL A 217 0.55 -2.43 9.18
N ILE A 218 0.51 -2.49 7.85
CA ILE A 218 1.68 -2.86 7.03
C ILE A 218 2.81 -1.84 7.21
N GLY A 219 2.48 -0.54 7.24
CA GLY A 219 3.47 0.53 7.37
C GLY A 219 4.20 0.51 8.71
N ILE A 220 3.46 0.37 9.81
CA ILE A 220 4.06 0.28 11.16
C ILE A 220 4.99 -0.94 11.24
N MET A 221 4.54 -2.09 10.75
CA MET A 221 5.33 -3.32 10.83
C MET A 221 6.60 -3.22 9.99
N ASN A 222 6.54 -2.63 8.80
CA ASN A 222 7.75 -2.37 8.02
C ASN A 222 8.70 -1.39 8.71
N ILE A 223 8.22 -0.31 9.32
CA ILE A 223 9.09 0.60 10.08
C ILE A 223 9.76 -0.14 11.24
N LEU A 224 9.03 -0.99 11.98
CA LEU A 224 9.60 -1.81 13.05
C LEU A 224 10.66 -2.78 12.51
N THR A 225 10.42 -3.42 11.37
CA THR A 225 11.40 -4.29 10.70
C THR A 225 12.66 -3.53 10.32
N TRP A 226 12.55 -2.45 9.55
CA TRP A 226 13.71 -1.75 8.99
C TRP A 226 14.45 -0.85 9.99
N CYS A 227 13.76 -0.24 10.95
CA CYS A 227 14.40 0.61 11.96
C CYS A 227 14.76 -0.15 13.24
N GLY A 228 14.09 -1.27 13.55
CA GLY A 228 14.29 -2.03 14.79
C GLY A 228 15.16 -3.27 14.59
N PHE A 229 14.81 -4.11 13.62
CA PHE A 229 15.46 -5.42 13.43
C PHE A 229 16.57 -5.41 12.36
N GLN A 230 16.40 -4.63 11.29
CA GLN A 230 17.35 -4.49 10.19
C GLN A 230 17.95 -3.07 10.14
N THR A 231 18.50 -2.63 11.27
CA THR A 231 19.00 -1.26 11.48
C THR A 231 19.97 -0.72 10.42
N PRO A 232 20.81 -1.54 9.74
CA PRO A 232 21.62 -1.01 8.63
C PRO A 232 20.77 -0.42 7.49
N ASN A 233 19.59 -1.00 7.24
CA ASN A 233 18.64 -0.60 6.20
C ASN A 233 17.59 0.42 6.70
N TRP A 234 17.92 1.24 7.70
CA TRP A 234 17.01 2.23 8.31
C TRP A 234 16.34 3.16 7.29
N TRP A 235 17.00 3.46 6.16
CA TRP A 235 16.45 4.31 5.11
C TRP A 235 15.18 3.70 4.50
N MET A 236 15.12 2.37 4.36
CA MET A 236 13.88 1.68 3.95
C MET A 236 12.76 1.98 4.93
N GLY A 237 13.03 2.04 6.23
CA GLY A 237 12.05 2.45 7.23
C GLY A 237 11.52 3.87 7.01
N VAL A 238 12.40 4.82 6.67
CA VAL A 238 12.00 6.21 6.34
C VAL A 238 11.08 6.24 5.12
N LEU A 239 11.36 5.44 4.09
CA LEU A 239 10.54 5.36 2.89
C LEU A 239 9.12 4.83 3.15
N HIS A 240 8.86 4.20 4.30
CA HIS A 240 7.51 3.77 4.71
C HIS A 240 6.72 4.85 5.47
N LEU A 241 7.35 5.97 5.87
CA LEU A 241 6.65 7.07 6.55
C LEU A 241 5.47 7.64 5.76
N PRO A 242 5.52 7.84 4.42
CA PRO A 242 4.37 8.26 3.63
C PRO A 242 3.13 7.40 3.87
N LEU A 243 3.30 6.07 3.88
CA LEU A 243 2.20 5.14 4.10
C LEU A 243 1.60 5.34 5.49
N VAL A 244 2.44 5.39 6.53
CA VAL A 244 1.97 5.55 7.92
C VAL A 244 1.28 6.89 8.15
N ILE A 245 1.89 7.99 7.70
CA ILE A 245 1.36 9.35 7.87
C ILE A 245 0.00 9.49 7.19
N LEU A 246 -0.10 9.12 5.92
CA LEU A 246 -1.34 9.28 5.15
C LEU A 246 -2.42 8.30 5.60
N SER A 247 -2.05 7.07 5.97
CA SER A 247 -2.97 6.09 6.54
C SER A 247 -3.55 6.55 7.87
N PHE A 248 -2.69 7.04 8.77
CA PHE A 248 -3.13 7.57 10.05
C PHE A 248 -4.08 8.77 9.89
N TYR A 249 -3.72 9.71 9.02
CA TYR A 249 -4.58 10.86 8.72
C TYR A 249 -5.91 10.45 8.08
N GLY A 250 -5.90 9.46 7.16
CA GLY A 250 -7.11 8.89 6.56
C GLY A 250 -8.06 8.29 7.59
N LEU A 251 -7.54 7.58 8.59
CA LEU A 251 -8.34 7.04 9.69
C LEU A 251 -8.92 8.13 10.60
N ILE A 252 -8.14 9.17 10.91
CA ILE A 252 -8.64 10.33 11.67
C ILE A 252 -9.81 10.97 10.93
N LEU A 253 -9.65 11.18 9.62
CA LEU A 253 -10.69 11.80 8.81
C LEU A 253 -11.96 10.95 8.76
N CYS A 254 -11.82 9.62 8.65
CA CYS A 254 -12.97 8.71 8.72
C CYS A 254 -13.73 8.87 10.03
N ARG A 255 -13.04 9.10 11.15
CA ARG A 255 -13.66 9.27 12.47
C ARG A 255 -14.34 10.62 12.65
N ILE A 256 -13.78 11.70 12.08
CA ILE A 256 -14.36 13.05 12.18
C ILE A 256 -15.67 13.17 11.36
N ARG A 257 -15.82 12.33 10.33
CA ARG A 257 -16.95 12.37 9.40
C ARG A 257 -18.05 11.34 9.68
N GLN A 258 -17.94 10.61 10.79
CA GLN A 258 -19.01 9.80 11.36
C GLN A 258 -19.98 10.69 12.12
#